data_AF-A0A372J9R6-F1
#
_entry.id   AF-A0A372J9R6-F1
#
_cell.length_a   1.000
_cell.length_b   1.000
_cell.length_c   1.000
_cell.angle_alpha   90.00
_cell.angle_beta   90.00
_cell.angle_gamma   90.00
#
_symmetry.space_group_name_H-M   'P 1'
#
loop_
_entity.id
_entity.type
_entity.pdbx_description
1 polymer ?
#
loop_
_entity_poly.entity_id
_entity_poly.type
_entity_poly.pdbx_seq_one_letter_code
_entity_poly.pdbx_strand_id
1 'polypeptide(L)'
;MPLCLGCGRFQGGAPARVEGFELAYVTGDGGQARVGLADAWSLRLERAAPVRQFVSYRGQRHLTGRWWSATGDRHVGYESWLERDHLAAFDFDP
;
A
#
# COMPACT_ATOMS: atom_id res chain seq x y z
N MET A 1 -11.32 17.41 -41.84
CA MET A 1 -10.19 18.20 -41.30
C MET A 1 -9.65 17.46 -40.08
N PRO A 2 -8.61 16.62 -40.19
CA PRO A 2 -8.03 15.96 -39.04
C PRO A 2 -7.07 16.91 -38.32
N LEU A 3 -7.30 17.15 -37.03
CA LEU A 3 -6.33 17.82 -36.17
C LEU A 3 -5.33 16.77 -35.68
N CYS A 4 -4.05 17.02 -35.93
CA CYS A 4 -2.93 16.23 -35.46
C CYS A 4 -2.95 16.12 -33.92
N LEU A 5 -3.05 14.91 -33.38
CA LEU A 5 -2.60 14.67 -32.00
C LEU A 5 -1.07 14.77 -32.02
N GLY A 6 -0.54 15.85 -31.47
CA GLY A 6 0.89 15.98 -31.20
C GLY A 6 1.34 14.81 -30.32
N CYS A 7 2.28 14.02 -30.84
CA CYS A 7 3.07 13.09 -30.05
C CYS A 7 3.94 13.93 -29.10
N GLY A 8 3.37 14.30 -27.95
CA GLY A 8 4.10 14.92 -26.87
C GLY A 8 5.10 13.92 -26.34
N ARG A 9 6.36 14.05 -26.77
CA ARG A 9 7.48 13.26 -26.27
C ARG A 9 7.63 13.58 -24.78
N PHE A 10 7.16 12.69 -23.90
CA PHE A 10 7.51 12.74 -22.48
C PHE A 10 9.01 12.50 -22.39
N GLN A 11 9.79 13.57 -22.29
CA GLN A 11 11.16 13.48 -21.83
C GLN A 11 11.08 13.12 -20.35
N GLY A 12 11.26 11.84 -20.03
CA GLY A 12 11.49 11.41 -18.66
C GLY A 12 12.80 12.04 -18.18
N GLY A 13 12.69 13.15 -17.46
CA GLY A 13 13.81 13.65 -16.66
C GLY A 13 14.14 12.61 -15.59
N ALA A 14 15.41 12.49 -15.22
CA ALA A 14 15.78 11.73 -14.04
C ALA A 14 14.92 12.24 -12.87
N PRO A 15 14.25 11.35 -12.09
CA PRO A 15 13.49 11.81 -10.95
C PRO A 15 14.41 12.66 -10.08
N ALA A 16 13.98 13.87 -9.73
CA ALA A 16 14.70 14.70 -8.79
C ALA A 16 14.99 13.86 -7.54
N ARG A 17 16.22 13.94 -7.03
CA ARG A 17 16.57 13.26 -5.79
C ARG A 17 15.66 13.80 -4.68
N VAL A 18 14.82 12.93 -4.13
CA VAL A 18 13.99 13.26 -2.98
C VAL A 18 14.89 13.20 -1.74
N GLU A 19 14.97 14.30 -0.99
CA GLU A 19 15.82 14.42 0.21
C GLU A 19 15.36 13.51 1.36
N GLY A 20 14.08 13.15 1.42
CA GLY A 20 13.54 12.24 2.44
C GLY A 20 12.04 11.96 2.28
N PHE A 21 11.53 11.02 3.08
CA PHE A 21 10.12 10.65 3.14
C PHE A 21 9.63 10.71 4.57
N GLU A 22 8.38 11.11 4.75
CA GLU A 22 7.67 11.06 6.03
C GLU A 22 6.61 9.96 5.97
N LEU A 23 6.46 9.23 7.06
CA LEU A 23 5.39 8.26 7.27
C LEU A 23 4.33 8.87 8.19
N ALA A 24 3.08 8.89 7.73
CA ALA A 24 1.92 9.20 8.57
C ALA A 24 1.16 7.93 8.93
N TYR A 25 0.82 7.75 10.20
CA TYR A 25 0.08 6.59 10.68
C TYR A 25 -0.91 6.94 11.80
N VAL A 26 -1.90 6.07 12.00
CA VAL A 26 -2.87 6.18 13.10
C VAL A 26 -2.34 5.38 14.29
N THR A 27 -2.24 6.03 15.45
CA THR A 27 -1.80 5.42 16.70
C THR A 27 -2.92 4.58 17.33
N GLY A 28 -2.58 3.71 18.29
CA GLY A 28 -3.55 2.80 18.91
C GLY A 28 -4.70 3.49 19.66
N ASP A 29 -4.51 4.74 20.08
CA ASP A 29 -5.51 5.62 20.68
C ASP A 29 -6.34 6.40 19.64
N GLY A 30 -6.14 6.16 18.35
CA GLY A 30 -6.82 6.84 17.25
C GLY A 30 -6.24 8.20 16.87
N GLY A 31 -5.14 8.62 17.52
CA GLY A 31 -4.37 9.80 17.11
C GLY A 31 -3.67 9.62 15.77
N GLN A 32 -3.12 10.71 15.22
CA GLN A 32 -2.28 10.67 14.02
C GLN A 32 -0.87 11.10 14.39
N ALA A 33 0.12 10.33 13.94
CA ALA A 33 1.53 10.63 14.09
C ALA A 33 2.21 10.74 12.73
N ARG A 34 3.28 11.53 12.67
CA ARG A 34 4.18 11.64 11.52
C ARG A 34 5.62 11.50 11.99
N VAL A 35 6.41 10.71 11.27
CA VAL A 35 7.83 10.47 11.55
C VAL A 35 8.61 10.37 10.24
N GLY A 36 9.91 10.69 10.28
CA GLY A 36 10.80 10.40 9.18
C GLY A 36 10.79 8.89 8.87
N LEU A 37 10.82 8.52 7.59
CA LEU A 37 10.79 7.11 7.17
C LEU A 37 11.97 6.31 7.76
N ALA A 38 13.12 6.97 7.94
CA ALA A 38 14.28 6.36 8.60
C ALA A 38 14.01 6.04 10.08
N ASP A 39 13.25 6.89 10.78
CA ASP A 39 12.91 6.72 12.19
C ASP A 39 11.78 5.69 12.37
N ALA A 40 10.98 5.44 11.33
CA ALA A 40 9.87 4.51 11.34
C ALA A 40 10.29 3.03 11.44
N TRP A 41 11.58 2.69 11.31
CA TRP A 41 12.04 1.30 11.21
C TRP A 41 11.63 0.42 12.41
N SER A 42 11.51 1.02 13.59
CA SER A 42 11.14 0.33 14.83
C SER A 42 9.63 0.20 15.03
N LEU A 43 8.82 0.85 14.19
CA LEU A 43 7.38 0.79 14.27
C LEU A 43 6.87 -0.57 13.80
N ARG A 44 5.98 -1.16 14.59
CA ARG A 44 5.25 -2.38 14.26
C ARG A 44 4.08 -2.05 13.33
N LEU A 45 4.36 -1.57 12.12
CA LEU A 45 3.34 -1.16 11.14
C LEU A 45 2.43 -2.31 10.74
N GLU A 46 2.92 -3.55 10.81
CA GLU A 46 2.14 -4.77 10.66
C GLU A 46 1.01 -4.90 11.67
N ARG A 47 1.00 -4.12 12.77
CA ARG A 47 -0.07 -4.04 13.76
C ARG A 47 -0.95 -2.79 13.63
N ALA A 48 -0.60 -1.85 12.76
CA ALA A 48 -1.35 -0.62 12.59
C ALA A 48 -2.73 -0.88 11.95
N ALA A 49 -3.67 0.04 12.21
CA ALA A 49 -4.94 0.05 11.53
C ALA A 49 -4.73 0.39 10.03
N PRO A 50 -5.42 -0.29 9.11
CA PRO A 50 -5.33 0.05 7.70
C PRO A 50 -5.88 1.45 7.44
N VAL A 51 -5.21 2.21 6.57
CA VAL A 51 -5.60 3.58 6.20
C VAL A 51 -6.97 3.62 5.52
N ARG A 52 -7.37 2.54 4.86
CA ARG A 52 -8.67 2.41 4.18
C ARG A 52 -9.36 1.11 4.53
N GLN A 53 -10.68 1.11 4.40
CA GLN A 53 -11.50 -0.08 4.54
C GLN A 53 -11.47 -0.91 3.25
N PHE A 54 -11.40 -2.23 3.39
CA PHE A 54 -11.49 -3.18 2.28
C PHE A 54 -12.96 -3.51 2.00
N VAL A 55 -13.58 -2.82 1.05
CA VAL A 55 -14.99 -2.99 0.72
C VAL A 55 -15.17 -4.07 -0.35
N SER A 56 -16.12 -4.98 -0.13
CA SER A 56 -16.54 -5.97 -1.12
C SER A 56 -17.96 -5.70 -1.59
N TYR A 57 -18.17 -5.61 -2.90
CA TYR A 57 -19.49 -5.45 -3.50
C TYR A 57 -19.65 -6.25 -4.81
N ARG A 58 -20.90 -6.52 -5.19
CA ARG A 58 -21.23 -7.28 -6.40
C ARG A 58 -20.76 -6.53 -7.65
N GLY A 59 -20.11 -7.23 -8.57
CA GLY A 59 -19.65 -6.69 -9.85
C GLY A 59 -18.26 -6.05 -9.80
N GLN A 60 -17.54 -6.16 -8.68
CA GLN A 60 -16.12 -5.79 -8.64
C GLN A 60 -15.30 -6.63 -9.61
N ARG A 61 -14.39 -5.96 -10.32
CA ARG A 61 -13.47 -6.59 -11.29
C ARG A 61 -12.23 -7.16 -10.62
N HIS A 62 -11.86 -6.63 -9.45
CA HIS A 62 -10.73 -7.08 -8.65
C HIS A 62 -11.22 -7.89 -7.45
N LEU A 63 -10.42 -8.87 -7.03
CA LEU A 63 -10.73 -9.72 -5.89
C LEU A 63 -10.30 -9.02 -4.60
N THR A 64 -11.25 -8.48 -3.87
CA THR A 64 -11.03 -7.96 -2.51
C THR A 64 -11.36 -9.04 -1.48
N GLY A 65 -10.50 -9.20 -0.47
CA GLY A 65 -10.71 -10.19 0.59
C GLY A 65 -9.84 -9.96 1.83
N ARG A 66 -9.85 -10.95 2.72
CA ARG A 66 -8.98 -11.01 3.91
C ARG A 66 -8.14 -12.27 3.85
N TRP A 67 -6.87 -12.14 4.19
CA TRP A 67 -5.91 -13.23 4.40
C TRP A 67 -5.66 -13.37 5.90
N TRP A 68 -5.56 -14.59 6.41
CA TRP A 68 -5.07 -14.82 7.77
C TRP A 68 -3.55 -14.92 7.72
N SER A 69 -2.85 -13.91 8.23
CA SER A 69 -1.40 -13.88 8.27
C SER A 69 -0.89 -14.69 9.46
N ALA A 70 -0.20 -15.79 9.20
CA ALA A 70 0.39 -16.63 10.25
C ALA A 70 1.56 -15.92 10.96
N THR A 71 2.36 -15.15 10.22
CA THR A 71 3.50 -14.38 10.75
C THR A 71 3.05 -13.21 11.63
N GLY A 72 1.90 -12.61 11.30
CA GLY A 72 1.33 -11.47 12.02
C GLY A 72 0.21 -11.80 13.01
N ASP A 73 -0.22 -13.06 13.11
CA ASP A 73 -1.36 -13.55 13.91
C ASP A 73 -2.62 -12.67 13.77
N ARG A 74 -2.94 -12.29 12.52
CA ARG A 74 -4.05 -11.35 12.25
C ARG A 74 -4.60 -11.46 10.84
N HIS A 75 -5.76 -10.85 10.63
CA HIS A 75 -6.27 -10.63 9.28
C HIS A 75 -5.61 -9.41 8.60
N VAL A 76 -5.16 -9.61 7.36
CA VAL A 76 -4.67 -8.57 6.46
C VAL A 76 -5.60 -8.51 5.25
N GLY A 77 -6.03 -7.31 4.85
CA GLY A 77 -6.87 -7.12 3.67
C GLY A 77 -6.04 -7.05 2.39
N TYR A 78 -6.65 -7.47 1.28
CA TYR A 78 -6.11 -7.30 -0.07
C TYR A 78 -7.23 -6.87 -1.03
N GLU A 79 -6.89 -6.14 -2.08
CA GLU A 79 -7.82 -5.62 -3.10
C GLU A 79 -7.61 -6.27 -4.47
N SER A 80 -6.58 -7.10 -4.64
CA SER A 80 -6.30 -7.79 -5.90
C SER A 80 -5.72 -9.19 -5.73
N TRP A 81 -5.77 -9.99 -6.80
CA TRP A 81 -5.08 -11.28 -6.86
C TRP A 81 -3.57 -11.16 -6.65
N LEU A 82 -2.95 -10.12 -7.25
CA LEU A 82 -1.53 -9.86 -7.10
C LEU A 82 -1.15 -9.60 -5.64
N GLU A 83 -1.93 -8.78 -4.93
CA GLU A 83 -1.72 -8.54 -3.50
C GLU A 83 -1.88 -9.80 -2.66
N ARG A 84 -2.89 -10.63 -2.96
CA ARG A 84 -3.07 -11.91 -2.28
C ARG A 84 -1.86 -12.84 -2.46
N ASP A 85 -1.31 -12.90 -3.67
CA ASP A 85 -0.15 -13.74 -3.94
C ASP A 85 1.12 -13.21 -3.22
N HIS A 86 1.27 -11.89 -3.07
CA HIS A 86 2.31 -11.33 -2.20
C HIS A 86 2.10 -11.67 -0.72
N LEU A 87 0.87 -11.63 -0.21
CA LEU A 87 0.58 -12.04 1.17
C LEU A 87 0.95 -13.50 1.40
N ALA A 88 0.65 -14.38 0.45
CA ALA A 88 1.05 -15.78 0.53
C ALA A 88 2.58 -15.95 0.55
N ALA A 89 3.32 -15.14 -0.22
CA ALA A 89 4.79 -15.15 -0.21
C ALA A 89 5.36 -14.64 1.13
N PHE A 90 4.78 -13.59 1.72
CA PHE A 90 5.21 -13.07 3.02
C PHE A 90 4.96 -14.02 4.18
N ASP A 91 3.96 -14.90 4.06
CA ASP A 91 3.62 -15.87 5.10
C ASP A 91 4.34 -17.22 4.96
N PHE A 92 5.07 -17.43 3.86
CA PHE A 92 5.62 -18.75 3.53
C PHE A 92 6.77 -19.20 4.44
N ASP A 93 7.60 -18.27 4.93
CA ASP A 93 8.78 -18.55 5.77
C ASP A 93 8.83 -17.58 6.97
N PRO A 94 8.29 -17.98 8.14
CA PRO A 94 8.04 -17.11 9.29
C PRO A 94 9.27 -16.75 10.14
#